data_AF-A0A2N3FUT0-F1
#
_entry.id   AF-A0A2N3FUT0-F1
#
_cell.length_a   1.000
_cell.length_b   1.000
_cell.length_c   1.000
_cell.angle_alpha   90.00
_cell.angle_beta   90.00
_cell.angle_gamma   90.00
#
_symmetry.space_group_name_H-M   'P 1'
#
loop_
_entity.id
_entity.type
_entity.pdbx_description
1 polymer ?
#
loop_
_entity_poly.entity_id
_entity_poly.type
_entity_poly.pdbx_seq_one_letter_code
_entity_poly.pdbx_strand_id
1 'polypeptide(L)'
;MEAMNRPEAEQIAAAVSMIRPDWLQTSLLTLLGKHQQRPARDVMLALVWCAYDPATDSPGRINQPGPWWDVARLAGAESSHQPPKYAPPAPVVAASPERIREIRQQAAAEHARSIARAEP
;
A
#
# COMPACT_ATOMS: atom_id res chain seq x y z
N MET A 1 -8.01 15.90 -0.09
CA MET A 1 -8.53 14.97 -1.10
C MET A 1 -9.14 15.82 -2.20
N GLU A 2 -8.72 15.60 -3.45
CA GLU A 2 -9.24 16.34 -4.59
C GLU A 2 -10.64 15.83 -4.96
N ALA A 3 -11.59 16.74 -5.14
CA ALA A 3 -12.96 16.44 -5.52
C ALA A 3 -13.03 16.15 -7.03
N MET A 4 -13.95 15.27 -7.44
CA MET A 4 -14.11 14.89 -8.84
C MET A 4 -14.59 16.07 -9.69
N ASN A 5 -13.85 16.37 -10.76
CA ASN A 5 -14.21 17.41 -11.73
C ASN A 5 -15.10 16.87 -12.87
N ARG A 6 -15.58 17.77 -13.72
CA ARG A 6 -16.53 17.42 -14.80
C ARG A 6 -15.91 16.48 -15.85
N PRO A 7 -14.71 16.73 -16.41
CA PRO A 7 -14.04 15.78 -17.30
C PRO A 7 -13.87 14.38 -16.69
N GLU A 8 -13.49 14.28 -15.42
CA GLU A 8 -13.36 12.99 -14.73
C GLU A 8 -14.70 12.26 -14.65
N ALA A 9 -15.78 12.96 -14.33
CA ALA A 9 -17.12 12.36 -14.32
C ALA A 9 -17.54 11.85 -15.71
N GLU A 10 -17.20 12.57 -16.78
CA GLU A 10 -17.47 12.13 -18.17
C GLU A 10 -16.67 10.89 -18.56
N GLN A 11 -15.39 10.85 -18.17
CA GLN A 11 -14.53 9.69 -18.39
C GLN A 11 -15.03 8.46 -17.62
N ILE A 12 -15.41 8.62 -16.34
CA ILE A 12 -16.00 7.54 -15.54
C ILE A 12 -17.30 7.05 -16.17
N ALA A 13 -18.20 7.96 -16.56
CA ALA A 13 -19.46 7.58 -17.18
C ALA A 13 -19.25 6.81 -18.50
N ALA A 14 -18.31 7.26 -19.35
CA ALA A 14 -17.94 6.56 -20.57
C ALA A 14 -17.41 5.15 -20.28
N ALA A 15 -16.46 5.03 -19.35
CA ALA A 15 -15.84 3.77 -18.97
C ALA A 15 -16.88 2.76 -18.44
N VAL A 16 -17.74 3.20 -17.53
CA VAL A 16 -18.76 2.32 -16.93
C VAL A 16 -19.82 1.92 -17.95
N SER A 17 -20.21 2.80 -18.88
CA SER A 17 -21.14 2.43 -19.95
C SER A 17 -20.56 1.42 -20.94
N MET A 18 -19.23 1.30 -21.05
CA MET A 18 -18.62 0.21 -21.84
C MET A 18 -18.71 -1.14 -21.13
N ILE A 19 -18.67 -1.15 -19.78
CA ILE A 19 -18.81 -2.37 -18.97
C ILE A 19 -20.29 -2.80 -18.89
N ARG A 20 -21.20 -1.83 -18.72
CA ARG A 20 -22.65 -2.01 -18.65
C ARG A 20 -23.34 -1.13 -19.69
N PRO A 21 -23.47 -1.61 -20.95
CA PRO A 21 -24.08 -0.85 -22.03
C PRO A 21 -25.56 -0.50 -21.80
N ASP A 22 -26.23 -1.22 -20.91
CA ASP A 22 -27.58 -0.95 -20.45
C ASP A 22 -27.67 0.28 -19.52
N TRP A 23 -26.55 0.71 -18.94
CA TRP A 23 -26.47 1.91 -18.10
C TRP A 23 -26.14 3.13 -18.95
N LEU A 24 -27.16 3.95 -19.22
CA LEU A 24 -27.02 5.15 -20.03
C LEU A 24 -25.98 6.11 -19.42
N GLN A 25 -25.06 6.59 -20.27
CA GLN A 25 -24.02 7.54 -19.87
C GLN A 25 -24.59 8.83 -19.26
N THR A 26 -25.73 9.31 -19.77
CA THR A 26 -26.43 10.48 -19.22
C THR A 26 -26.94 10.23 -17.80
N SER A 27 -27.49 9.05 -17.52
CA SER A 27 -27.92 8.65 -16.18
C SER A 27 -26.74 8.53 -15.22
N LEU A 28 -25.61 7.98 -15.69
CA LEU A 28 -24.36 7.93 -14.92
C LEU A 28 -23.86 9.33 -14.59
N LEU A 29 -23.86 10.27 -15.54
CA LEU A 29 -23.48 11.66 -15.28
C LEU A 29 -24.38 12.34 -14.23
N THR A 30 -25.69 12.13 -14.29
CA THR A 30 -26.62 12.63 -13.28
C THR A 30 -26.32 12.04 -11.90
N LEU A 31 -26.04 10.74 -11.82
CA LEU A 31 -25.66 10.06 -10.59
C LEU A 31 -24.34 10.59 -10.02
N LEU A 32 -23.31 10.75 -10.86
CA LEU A 32 -21.99 11.25 -10.49
C LEU A 32 -22.03 12.67 -9.93
N GLY A 33 -23.02 13.48 -10.34
CA GLY A 33 -23.32 14.77 -9.71
C GLY A 33 -23.52 14.70 -8.20
N LYS A 34 -24.07 13.60 -7.68
CA LYS A 34 -24.28 13.38 -6.24
C LYS A 34 -22.99 12.97 -5.49
N HIS A 35 -21.97 12.55 -6.22
CA HIS A 35 -20.70 12.04 -5.67
C HIS A 35 -19.51 12.95 -5.96
N GLN A 36 -19.73 14.17 -6.45
CA GLN A 36 -18.65 15.12 -6.80
C GLN A 36 -17.69 15.45 -5.64
N GLN A 37 -18.18 15.40 -4.40
CA GLN A 37 -17.36 15.65 -3.21
C GLN A 37 -16.36 14.53 -2.90
N ARG A 38 -16.42 13.41 -3.63
CA ARG A 38 -15.51 12.27 -3.49
C ARG A 38 -14.41 12.33 -4.55
N PRO A 39 -13.23 11.74 -4.27
CA PRO A 39 -12.20 11.55 -5.28
C PRO A 39 -12.70 10.71 -6.45
N ALA A 40 -12.37 11.11 -7.68
CA ALA A 40 -12.76 10.40 -8.90
C ALA A 40 -12.36 8.90 -8.85
N ARG A 41 -11.15 8.60 -8.35
CA ARG A 41 -10.66 7.23 -8.13
C ARG A 41 -11.63 6.39 -7.31
N ASP A 42 -12.09 6.91 -6.18
CA ASP A 42 -12.92 6.16 -5.23
C ASP A 42 -14.30 5.87 -5.82
N VAL A 43 -14.85 6.85 -6.54
CA VAL A 43 -16.13 6.70 -7.26
C VAL A 43 -16.00 5.69 -8.40
N MET A 44 -14.91 5.72 -9.16
CA MET A 44 -14.64 4.76 -10.23
C MET A 44 -14.54 3.33 -9.69
N LEU A 45 -13.74 3.10 -8.64
CA LEU A 45 -13.60 1.79 -8.01
C LEU A 45 -14.95 1.26 -7.52
N ALA A 46 -15.73 2.11 -6.87
CA ALA A 46 -17.04 1.73 -6.37
C ALA A 46 -18.04 1.39 -7.49
N LEU A 47 -18.07 2.17 -8.58
CA LEU A 47 -18.94 1.89 -9.73
C LEU A 47 -18.52 0.63 -10.47
N VAL A 48 -17.22 0.40 -10.68
CA VAL A 48 -16.72 -0.82 -11.34
C VAL A 48 -17.10 -2.05 -10.53
N TRP A 49 -16.96 -2.01 -9.20
CA TRP A 49 -17.43 -3.09 -8.33
C TRP A 49 -18.93 -3.37 -8.57
N CYS A 50 -19.76 -2.33 -8.53
CA CYS A 50 -21.20 -2.46 -8.76
C CYS A 50 -21.52 -2.99 -10.16
N ALA A 51 -20.76 -2.60 -11.17
CA ALA A 51 -20.98 -3.00 -12.56
C ALA A 51 -20.76 -4.51 -12.77
N TYR A 52 -19.79 -5.10 -12.07
CA TYR A 52 -19.47 -6.54 -12.13
C TYR A 52 -20.24 -7.40 -11.12
N ASP A 53 -20.93 -6.80 -10.14
CA ASP A 53 -21.79 -7.54 -9.22
C ASP A 53 -23.09 -7.98 -9.94
N PRO A 54 -23.32 -9.28 -10.17
CA PRO A 54 -24.50 -9.77 -10.89
C PRO A 54 -25.81 -9.48 -10.17
N ALA A 55 -25.78 -9.18 -8.87
CA ALA A 55 -26.95 -8.77 -8.11
C ALA A 55 -27.28 -7.27 -8.27
N THR A 56 -26.56 -6.55 -9.13
CA THR A 56 -26.75 -5.11 -9.38
C THR A 56 -27.40 -4.86 -10.73
N ASP A 57 -28.65 -4.41 -10.69
CA ASP A 57 -29.44 -4.05 -11.86
C ASP A 57 -29.21 -2.59 -12.30
N SER A 58 -28.89 -1.70 -11.37
CA SER A 58 -28.84 -0.26 -11.58
C SER A 58 -27.59 0.39 -11.00
N PRO A 59 -27.04 1.43 -11.65
CA PRO A 59 -25.91 2.18 -11.11
C PRO A 59 -26.26 2.88 -9.79
N GLY A 60 -27.55 3.08 -9.50
CA GLY A 60 -28.03 3.68 -8.26
C GLY A 60 -27.64 2.92 -6.99
N ARG A 61 -27.22 1.65 -7.09
CA ARG A 61 -26.72 0.85 -5.97
C ARG A 61 -25.56 1.51 -5.24
N ILE A 62 -24.72 2.28 -5.95
CA ILE A 62 -23.59 3.00 -5.35
C ILE A 62 -24.01 3.98 -4.22
N ASN A 63 -25.27 4.43 -4.20
CA ASN A 63 -25.78 5.32 -3.16
C ASN A 63 -25.99 4.60 -1.82
N GLN A 64 -26.05 3.26 -1.83
CA GLN A 64 -26.20 2.47 -0.61
C GLN A 64 -24.84 2.33 0.10
N PRO A 65 -24.84 2.12 1.43
CA PRO A 65 -23.65 1.61 2.10
C PRO A 65 -23.35 0.20 1.58
N GLY A 66 -22.06 -0.09 1.31
CA GLY A 66 -21.67 -1.39 0.78
C GLY A 66 -20.16 -1.56 0.64
N PRO A 67 -19.71 -2.81 0.39
CA PRO A 67 -18.29 -3.19 0.38
C PRO A 67 -17.49 -2.44 -0.70
N TRP A 68 -18.14 -1.98 -1.76
CA TRP A 68 -17.52 -1.18 -2.82
C TRP A 68 -16.90 0.12 -2.30
N TRP A 69 -17.41 0.69 -1.21
CA TRP A 69 -16.81 1.86 -0.56
C TRP A 69 -15.62 1.52 0.35
N ASP A 70 -15.58 0.31 0.91
CA ASP A 70 -14.45 -0.15 1.72
C ASP A 70 -13.22 -0.42 0.85
N VAL A 71 -13.43 -1.02 -0.33
CA VAL A 71 -12.37 -1.23 -1.33
C VAL A 71 -11.78 0.09 -1.80
N ALA A 72 -12.64 1.07 -2.12
CA ALA A 72 -12.19 2.40 -2.51
C ALA A 72 -11.34 3.07 -1.40
N ARG A 73 -11.78 2.95 -0.14
CA ARG A 73 -11.04 3.47 1.01
C ARG A 73 -9.69 2.78 1.20
N LEU A 74 -9.63 1.45 1.07
CA LEU A 74 -8.39 0.68 1.19
C LEU A 74 -7.37 1.07 0.12
N ALA A 75 -7.81 1.19 -1.14
CA ALA A 75 -6.96 1.64 -2.24
C ALA A 75 -6.40 3.06 -2.03
N GLY A 76 -7.10 3.89 -1.25
CA GLY A 76 -6.61 5.22 -0.85
C GLY A 76 -5.66 5.23 0.35
N ALA A 77 -5.58 4.16 1.14
CA ALA A 77 -4.87 4.11 2.41
C ALA A 77 -3.36 3.77 2.27
N GLU A 78 -2.94 3.21 1.14
CA GLU A 78 -1.59 2.67 0.95
C GLU A 78 -0.47 3.71 0.80
N SER A 79 -0.79 5.01 0.71
CA SER A 79 0.24 6.07 0.68
C SER A 79 0.94 6.32 2.03
N SER A 80 0.68 5.49 3.06
CA SER A 80 1.27 5.63 4.41
C SER A 80 2.31 4.57 4.77
N HIS A 81 2.53 3.51 3.96
CA HIS A 81 3.64 2.59 4.16
C HIS A 81 4.95 3.21 3.65
N GLN A 82 5.39 4.28 4.32
CA GLN A 82 6.78 4.67 4.22
C GLN A 82 7.59 3.60 4.95
N PRO A 83 8.52 2.88 4.27
CA PRO A 83 9.41 1.97 4.98
C PRO A 83 10.11 2.76 6.09
N PRO A 84 10.39 2.13 7.26
CA PRO A 84 11.10 2.80 8.33
C PRO A 84 12.35 3.45 7.74
N LYS A 85 12.55 4.75 8.04
CA LYS A 85 13.75 5.46 7.59
C LYS A 85 14.96 4.63 7.99
N TYR A 86 15.87 4.43 7.04
CA TYR A 86 17.12 3.74 7.31
C TYR A 86 17.80 4.39 8.52
N ALA A 87 17.95 3.63 9.61
CA ALA A 87 18.78 3.99 10.73
C ALA A 87 20.17 3.40 10.46
N PRO A 88 21.23 4.21 10.31
CA PRO A 88 22.57 3.69 10.21
C PRO A 88 22.88 2.82 11.43
N PRO A 89 23.57 1.67 11.27
CA PRO A 89 24.06 0.93 12.42
C PRO A 89 24.96 1.84 13.27
N ALA A 90 24.99 1.60 14.57
CA ALA A 90 25.90 2.31 15.47
C ALA A 90 27.33 2.27 14.88
N PRO A 91 28.09 3.38 14.94
CA PRO A 91 29.43 3.41 14.40
C PRO A 91 30.25 2.25 15.00
N VAL A 92 30.89 1.49 14.13
CA VAL A 92 31.84 0.46 14.57
C VAL A 92 33.02 1.19 15.19
N VAL A 93 33.01 1.32 16.51
CA VAL A 93 34.15 1.86 17.25
C VAL A 93 35.26 0.82 17.17
N ALA A 94 36.34 1.14 16.47
CA ALA A 94 37.52 0.30 16.44
C ALA A 94 38.03 0.09 17.87
N ALA A 95 38.32 -1.17 18.21
CA ALA A 95 38.94 -1.49 19.50
C ALA A 95 40.26 -0.72 19.65
N SER A 96 40.57 -0.27 20.87
CA SER A 96 41.85 0.39 21.14
C SER A 96 43.03 -0.54 20.79
N PRO A 97 44.21 0.00 20.45
CA PRO A 97 45.40 -0.81 20.18
C PRO A 97 45.74 -1.77 21.33
N GLU A 98 45.47 -1.36 22.57
CA GLU A 98 45.63 -2.19 23.77
C GLU A 98 44.65 -3.36 23.78
N ARG A 99 43.36 -3.10 23.51
CA ARG A 99 42.35 -4.14 23.44
C ARG A 99 42.62 -5.16 22.33
N ILE A 100 43.15 -4.70 21.19
CA ILE A 100 43.58 -5.59 20.10
C ILE A 100 44.73 -6.50 20.55
N ARG A 101 45.69 -5.99 21.33
CA ARG A 101 46.81 -6.80 21.86
C ARG A 101 46.31 -7.84 22.85
N GLU A 102 45.41 -7.47 23.75
CA GLU A 102 44.79 -8.39 24.71
C GLU A 102 44.07 -9.55 24.01
N ILE A 103 43.22 -9.24 23.02
CA ILE A 103 42.47 -10.24 22.25
C ILE A 103 43.43 -11.23 21.59
N ARG A 104 44.53 -10.74 21.01
CA ARG A 104 45.56 -11.60 20.38
C ARG A 104 46.26 -12.50 21.38
N GLN A 105 46.60 -11.98 22.57
CA GLN A 105 47.24 -12.76 23.63
C GLN A 105 46.30 -13.84 24.18
N GLN A 106 45.02 -13.50 24.37
CA GLN A 106 43.99 -14.46 24.80
C GLN A 106 43.83 -15.59 23.79
N ALA A 107 43.70 -15.27 22.50
CA ALA A 107 43.60 -16.27 21.44
C ALA A 107 44.84 -17.18 21.37
N ALA A 108 46.04 -16.64 21.53
CA ALA A 108 47.27 -17.43 21.56
C ALA A 108 47.32 -18.36 22.78
N ALA A 109 46.91 -17.88 23.96
CA ALA A 109 46.86 -18.67 25.18
C ALA A 109 45.80 -19.79 25.10
N GLU A 110 44.63 -19.51 24.53
CA GLU A 110 43.59 -20.52 24.29
C GLU A 110 44.04 -21.59 23.29
N HIS A 111 44.72 -21.18 22.22
CA HIS A 111 45.29 -22.12 21.25
C HIS A 111 46.34 -23.03 21.88
N ALA A 112 47.27 -22.47 22.67
CA ALA A 112 48.27 -23.24 23.40
C ALA A 112 47.64 -24.22 24.41
N ARG A 113 46.58 -23.81 25.13
CA ARG A 113 45.81 -24.69 26.02
C ARG A 113 45.09 -25.79 25.27
N SER A 114 44.55 -25.49 24.09
CA SER A 114 43.89 -26.49 23.24
C SER A 114 44.88 -27.54 22.75
N ILE A 115 46.08 -27.13 22.31
CA ILE A 115 47.17 -28.04 21.91
C ILE A 115 47.60 -28.89 23.10
N ALA A 116 47.90 -28.30 24.25
CA ALA A 116 48.37 -29.03 25.43
C ALA A 116 47.32 -29.99 26.02
N ARG A 117 46.02 -29.75 25.79
CA ARG A 117 44.94 -30.67 26.17
C ARG A 117 44.73 -31.81 25.15
N ALA A 118 45.23 -31.65 23.93
CA ALA A 118 45.12 -32.63 22.86
C ALA A 118 46.30 -33.62 22.81
N GLU A 119 47.37 -33.38 23.57
CA GLU A 119 48.44 -34.35 23.79
C GLU A 119 48.07 -35.30 24.94
N PRO A 120 47.96 -36.63 24.70
CA PRO A 120 47.59 -37.64 25.70
C PRO A 120 48.72 -38.02 26.67
#